data_AF-I2J2E2-F1
#
_entry.id   AF-I2J2E2-F1
#
_cell.length_a   1.000
_cell.length_b   1.000
_cell.length_c   1.000
_cell.angle_alpha   90.00
_cell.angle_beta   90.00
_cell.angle_gamma   90.00
#
_symmetry.space_group_name_H-M   'P 1'
#
loop_
_entity.id
_entity.type
_entity.pdbx_description
1 polymer ?
#
loop_
_entity_poly.entity_id
_entity_poly.type
_entity_poly.pdbx_seq_one_letter_code
_entity_poly.pdbx_strand_id
1 'polypeptide(L)'
;MFQAMSQLLISEVHYQQQNEQKEWLLFVDQLEVELEKSQFEKVEGNRLYMKQEGKDIAIGKSKSDDFRKTDSSGRGYQPMVYGLKSAQITEENQLIRFRFQFQKGLEREFIYRVEKEKS
;
A
#
# COMPACT_ATOMS: atom_id res chain seq x y z
N MET A 1 26.04 -19.05 -28.23
CA MET A 1 25.62 -17.64 -28.07
C MET A 1 24.23 -17.48 -27.42
N PHE A 2 23.23 -18.31 -27.75
CA PHE A 2 21.87 -18.25 -27.14
C PHE A 2 21.81 -18.57 -25.62
N GLN A 3 22.64 -19.50 -25.13
CA GLN A 3 22.58 -19.94 -23.73
C GLN A 3 23.01 -18.85 -22.73
N ALA A 4 24.02 -18.04 -23.07
CA ALA A 4 24.47 -16.93 -22.22
C ALA A 4 23.40 -15.83 -22.12
N MET A 5 22.70 -15.51 -23.23
CA MET A 5 21.59 -14.54 -23.20
C MET A 5 20.40 -15.07 -22.40
N SER A 6 20.08 -16.37 -22.49
CA SER A 6 19.03 -16.98 -21.66
C SER A 6 19.35 -16.91 -20.17
N GLN A 7 20.60 -17.14 -19.77
CA GLN A 7 21.02 -17.03 -18.36
C GLN A 7 20.97 -15.59 -17.85
N LEU A 8 21.38 -14.62 -18.68
CA LEU A 8 21.28 -13.20 -18.35
C LEU A 8 19.82 -12.78 -18.16
N LEU A 9 18.92 -13.16 -19.06
CA LEU A 9 17.48 -12.90 -18.91
C LEU A 9 16.91 -13.53 -17.64
N ILE A 10 17.26 -14.78 -17.32
CA ILE A 10 16.83 -15.43 -16.08
C ILE A 10 17.36 -14.69 -14.85
N SER A 11 18.62 -14.26 -14.87
CA SER A 11 19.21 -13.49 -13.77
C SER A 11 18.55 -12.12 -13.60
N GLU A 12 18.20 -11.46 -14.70
CA GLU A 12 17.49 -10.18 -14.69
C GLU A 12 16.07 -10.35 -14.16
N VAL A 13 15.35 -11.40 -14.58
CA VAL A 13 14.04 -11.73 -14.04
C VAL A 13 14.10 -11.98 -12.53
N HIS A 14 15.09 -12.76 -12.06
CA HIS A 14 15.27 -12.99 -10.62
C HIS A 14 15.62 -11.71 -9.87
N TYR A 15 16.49 -10.86 -10.42
CA TYR A 15 16.84 -9.59 -9.82
C TYR A 15 15.63 -8.65 -9.71
N GLN A 16 14.80 -8.58 -10.77
CA GLN A 16 13.56 -7.80 -10.77
C GLN A 16 12.57 -8.32 -9.71
N GLN A 17 12.38 -9.64 -9.61
CA GLN A 17 11.51 -10.22 -8.58
C GLN A 17 11.99 -9.93 -7.15
N GLN A 18 13.30 -10.04 -6.90
CA GLN A 18 13.88 -9.70 -5.59
C GLN A 18 13.70 -8.22 -5.26
N ASN A 19 13.86 -7.34 -6.25
CA ASN A 19 13.68 -5.90 -6.06
C ASN A 19 12.21 -5.55 -5.75
N GLU A 20 11.26 -6.13 -6.50
CA GLU A 20 9.82 -5.94 -6.24
C GLU A 20 9.41 -6.43 -4.84
N GLN A 21 9.97 -7.55 -4.38
CA GLN A 21 9.74 -8.03 -3.02
C GLN A 21 10.30 -7.06 -1.97
N LYS A 22 11.50 -6.51 -2.19
CA LYS A 22 12.11 -5.55 -1.28
C LYS A 22 11.31 -4.25 -1.21
N GLU A 23 10.88 -3.72 -2.36
CA GLU A 23 10.03 -2.53 -2.44
C GLU A 23 8.70 -2.74 -1.70
N TRP A 24 8.08 -3.90 -1.88
CA TRP A 24 6.88 -4.27 -1.12
C TRP A 24 7.11 -4.27 0.40
N LEU A 25 8.22 -4.85 0.86
CA LEU A 25 8.53 -4.89 2.29
C LEU A 25 8.77 -3.49 2.87
N LEU A 26 9.48 -2.62 2.14
CA LEU A 26 9.70 -1.22 2.54
C LEU A 26 8.39 -0.44 2.59
N PHE A 27 7.49 -0.67 1.63
CA PHE A 27 6.16 -0.07 1.62
C PHE A 27 5.33 -0.51 2.84
N VAL A 28 5.35 -1.81 3.17
CA VAL A 28 4.63 -2.33 4.33
C VAL A 28 5.17 -1.74 5.63
N ASP A 29 6.49 -1.69 5.81
CA ASP A 29 7.14 -1.09 6.98
C ASP A 29 6.74 0.39 7.14
N GLN A 30 6.80 1.16 6.06
CA GLN A 30 6.36 2.56 6.06
C GLN A 30 4.86 2.68 6.38
N LEU A 31 4.02 1.82 5.80
CA LEU A 31 2.58 1.82 6.01
C LEU A 31 2.25 1.50 7.47
N GLU A 32 2.88 0.50 8.06
CA GLU A 32 2.69 0.11 9.46
C GLU A 32 3.03 1.27 10.40
N VAL A 33 4.18 1.93 10.21
CA VAL A 33 4.58 3.11 10.99
C VAL A 33 3.56 4.26 10.87
N GLU A 34 2.99 4.48 9.68
CA GLU A 34 1.95 5.48 9.48
C GLU A 34 0.66 5.12 10.21
N LEU A 35 0.27 3.85 10.20
CA LEU A 35 -0.93 3.37 10.88
C LEU A 35 -0.78 3.41 12.41
N GLU A 36 0.38 3.04 12.95
CA GLU A 36 0.65 3.09 14.40
C GLU A 36 0.61 4.51 14.96
N LYS A 37 1.04 5.49 14.17
CA LYS A 37 1.04 6.92 14.57
C LYS A 37 -0.31 7.59 14.43
N SER A 38 -1.32 6.86 13.94
CA SER A 38 -2.59 7.44 13.51
C SER A 38 -3.77 6.77 14.20
N GLN A 39 -4.75 7.57 14.60
CA GLN A 39 -6.00 7.07 15.15
C GLN A 39 -6.96 6.70 14.02
N PHE A 40 -7.42 5.45 14.01
CA PHE A 40 -8.41 4.97 13.05
C PHE A 40 -9.74 5.73 13.16
N GLU A 41 -10.29 6.17 12.03
CA GLU A 41 -11.64 6.76 12.00
C GLU A 41 -12.63 5.85 11.24
N LYS A 42 -12.37 5.58 9.95
CA LYS A 42 -13.25 4.75 9.11
C LYS A 42 -12.59 4.33 7.80
N VAL A 43 -13.13 3.27 7.18
CA VAL A 43 -12.89 2.95 5.76
C VAL A 43 -14.13 3.32 4.94
N GLU A 44 -13.96 4.18 3.93
CA GLU A 44 -15.06 4.60 3.05
C GLU A 44 -14.53 4.89 1.64
N GLY A 45 -15.32 4.57 0.60
CA GLY A 45 -14.95 4.89 -0.77
C GLY A 45 -13.60 4.32 -1.20
N ASN A 46 -13.22 3.16 -0.67
CA ASN A 46 -11.93 2.51 -0.90
C ASN A 46 -10.70 3.34 -0.43
N ARG A 47 -10.90 4.16 0.60
CA ARG A 47 -9.87 4.91 1.32
C ARG A 47 -9.98 4.62 2.81
N LEU A 48 -8.84 4.64 3.48
CA LEU A 48 -8.77 4.66 4.94
C LEU A 48 -8.63 6.11 5.40
N TYR A 49 -9.53 6.53 6.28
CA TYR A 49 -9.51 7.82 6.95
C TYR A 49 -9.01 7.65 8.38
N MET A 50 -8.14 8.56 8.81
CA MET A 50 -7.51 8.50 10.11
C MET A 50 -7.04 9.88 10.56
N LYS A 51 -6.78 10.03 11.85
CA LYS A 51 -6.29 11.27 12.46
C LYS A 51 -4.85 11.09 12.92
N GLN A 52 -3.94 11.92 12.43
CA GLN A 52 -2.52 11.90 12.78
C GLN A 52 -2.11 13.30 13.26
N GLU A 53 -1.58 13.38 14.48
CA GLU A 53 -1.16 14.67 15.09
C GLU A 53 -2.26 15.76 15.03
N GLY A 54 -3.52 15.36 15.21
CA GLY A 54 -4.68 16.27 15.15
C GLY A 54 -5.12 16.68 13.74
N LYS A 55 -4.48 16.17 12.68
CA LYS A 55 -4.86 16.40 11.28
C LYS A 55 -5.60 15.18 10.72
N ASP A 56 -6.67 15.44 9.97
CA ASP A 56 -7.37 14.39 9.23
C ASP A 56 -6.59 14.06 7.96
N ILE A 57 -6.20 12.79 7.84
CA ILE A 57 -5.47 12.24 6.71
C ILE A 57 -6.25 11.08 6.10
N ALA A 58 -5.97 10.80 4.83
CA ALA A 58 -6.53 9.66 4.13
C ALA A 58 -5.46 8.94 3.31
N ILE A 59 -5.47 7.62 3.32
CA ILE A 59 -4.62 6.80 2.46
C ILE A 59 -5.49 5.97 1.52
N GLY A 60 -5.03 5.83 0.27
CA GLY A 60 -5.78 5.08 -0.72
C GLY A 60 -5.13 5.11 -2.10
N LYS A 61 -5.65 4.28 -3.00
CA LYS A 61 -5.25 4.34 -4.40
C LYS A 61 -5.63 5.69 -5.01
N SER A 62 -4.74 6.24 -5.82
CA SER A 62 -5.02 7.41 -6.63
C SER A 62 -5.74 7.05 -7.94
N LYS A 63 -6.13 8.08 -8.70
CA LYS A 63 -6.62 7.90 -10.09
C LYS A 63 -5.52 7.38 -11.04
N SER A 64 -4.25 7.61 -10.71
CA SER A 64 -3.09 7.05 -11.42
C SER A 64 -2.82 5.62 -10.94
N ASP A 65 -1.57 5.19 -10.99
CA ASP A 65 -1.06 3.86 -10.68
C ASP A 65 -0.42 3.74 -9.29
N ASP A 66 -0.65 4.69 -8.38
CA ASP A 66 0.00 4.71 -7.06
C ASP A 66 -1.00 4.67 -5.90
N PHE A 67 -0.51 4.18 -4.76
CA PHE A 67 -1.13 4.33 -3.46
C PHE A 67 -0.46 5.48 -2.73
N ARG A 68 -1.26 6.38 -2.16
CA ARG A 68 -0.75 7.62 -1.59
C ARG A 68 -1.50 8.03 -0.34
N LYS A 69 -0.80 8.83 0.47
CA LYS A 69 -1.35 9.61 1.56
C LYS A 69 -1.74 11.00 1.06
N THR A 70 -2.91 11.45 1.50
CA THR A 70 -3.48 12.79 1.27
C THR A 70 -4.01 13.33 2.59
N ASP A 71 -4.24 14.64 2.68
CA ASP A 71 -5.12 15.20 3.70
C ASP A 71 -6.60 14.85 3.42
N SER A 72 -7.49 15.22 4.34
CA SER A 72 -8.94 15.03 4.22
C SER A 72 -9.59 15.79 3.06
N SER A 73 -8.97 16.87 2.59
CA SER A 73 -9.39 17.63 1.41
C SER A 73 -8.81 17.08 0.10
N GLY A 74 -8.01 16.01 0.16
CA GLY A 74 -7.31 15.41 -0.98
C GLY A 74 -6.08 16.21 -1.44
N ARG A 75 -5.61 17.17 -0.65
CA ARG A 75 -4.38 17.95 -0.89
C ARG A 75 -3.22 17.37 -0.05
N GLY A 76 -1.98 17.75 -0.37
CA GLY A 76 -0.80 17.09 0.19
C GLY A 76 -0.59 15.72 -0.47
N TYR A 77 0.59 15.52 -1.06
CA TYR A 77 0.86 14.37 -1.93
C TYR A 77 2.10 13.65 -1.43
N GLN A 78 1.91 12.47 -0.83
CA GLN A 78 3.00 11.54 -0.55
C GLN A 78 2.67 10.17 -1.13
N PRO A 79 3.21 9.81 -2.31
CA PRO A 79 3.09 8.46 -2.85
C PRO A 79 3.89 7.49 -1.97
N MET A 80 3.31 6.31 -1.71
CA MET A 80 3.89 5.27 -0.87
C MET A 80 4.32 4.04 -1.69
N VAL A 81 3.58 3.71 -2.76
CA VAL A 81 3.97 2.65 -3.70
C VAL A 81 3.34 2.90 -5.08
N TYR A 82 4.06 2.54 -6.14
CA TYR A 82 3.68 2.72 -7.55
C TYR A 82 3.35 1.39 -8.23
N GLY A 83 2.91 1.45 -9.50
CA GLY A 83 2.67 0.26 -10.32
C GLY A 83 1.43 -0.53 -9.91
N LEU A 84 0.48 0.07 -9.22
CA LEU A 84 -0.79 -0.53 -8.85
C LEU A 84 -1.83 -0.44 -9.96
N LYS A 85 -2.41 -1.59 -10.29
CA LYS A 85 -3.61 -1.71 -11.11
C LYS A 85 -4.86 -1.42 -10.27
N SER A 86 -4.94 -2.00 -9.09
CA SER A 86 -6.00 -1.73 -8.12
C SER A 86 -5.50 -1.91 -6.70
N ALA A 87 -6.13 -1.23 -5.75
CA ALA A 87 -6.02 -1.53 -4.34
C ALA A 87 -7.43 -1.56 -3.78
N GLN A 88 -7.74 -2.51 -2.92
CA GLN A 88 -9.01 -2.59 -2.22
C GLN A 88 -8.75 -2.50 -0.71
N ILE A 89 -9.51 -1.65 -0.03
CA ILE A 89 -9.46 -1.49 1.42
C ILE A 89 -10.83 -1.86 1.97
N THR A 90 -10.85 -2.81 2.89
CA THR A 90 -12.07 -3.24 3.58
C THR A 90 -11.83 -3.28 5.08
N GLU A 91 -12.86 -2.92 5.85
CA GLU A 91 -12.86 -3.02 7.30
C GLU A 91 -13.86 -4.10 7.73
N GLU A 92 -13.43 -5.05 8.55
CA GLU A 92 -14.29 -6.06 9.16
C GLU A 92 -13.76 -6.42 10.55
N ASN A 93 -14.61 -6.40 11.58
CA ASN A 93 -14.24 -6.83 12.94
C ASN A 93 -12.94 -6.20 13.48
N GLN A 94 -12.77 -4.88 13.31
CA GLN A 94 -11.56 -4.14 13.70
C GLN A 94 -10.28 -4.54 12.94
N LEU A 95 -10.41 -5.28 11.84
CA LEU A 95 -9.33 -5.58 10.92
C LEU A 95 -9.52 -4.77 9.64
N ILE A 96 -8.48 -4.05 9.25
CA ILE A 96 -8.38 -3.45 7.94
C ILE A 96 -7.59 -4.39 7.07
N ARG A 97 -8.17 -4.75 5.93
CA ARG A 97 -7.54 -5.58 4.91
C ARG A 97 -7.30 -4.74 3.67
N PHE A 98 -6.04 -4.68 3.27
CA PHE A 98 -5.59 -4.04 2.04
C PHE A 98 -5.21 -5.13 1.03
N ARG A 99 -5.88 -5.16 -0.11
CA ARG A 99 -5.54 -6.06 -1.24
C ARG A 99 -5.00 -5.23 -2.39
N PHE A 100 -3.74 -5.44 -2.73
CA PHE A 100 -3.04 -4.75 -3.80
C PHE A 100 -2.88 -5.68 -4.99
N GLN A 101 -3.24 -5.18 -6.18
CA GLN A 101 -2.94 -5.82 -7.45
C GLN A 101 -2.04 -4.88 -8.25
N PHE A 102 -0.83 -5.33 -8.56
CA PHE A 102 0.14 -4.59 -9.36
C PHE A 102 -0.09 -4.83 -10.85
N GLN A 103 0.36 -3.89 -11.69
CA GLN A 103 0.24 -3.96 -13.15
C GLN A 103 0.88 -5.22 -13.73
N LYS A 104 1.95 -5.72 -13.10
CA LYS A 104 2.64 -6.95 -13.49
C LYS A 104 1.94 -8.24 -13.04
N GLY A 105 0.73 -8.15 -12.47
CA GLY A 105 -0.05 -9.29 -12.00
C GLY A 105 0.30 -9.79 -10.61
N LEU A 106 1.27 -9.16 -9.93
CA LEU A 106 1.59 -9.47 -8.55
C LEU A 106 0.42 -9.06 -7.63
N GLU A 107 0.02 -9.96 -6.74
CA GLU A 107 -0.97 -9.69 -5.72
C GLU A 107 -0.35 -9.76 -4.33
N ARG A 108 -0.73 -8.79 -3.48
CA ARG A 108 -0.25 -8.67 -2.12
C ARG A 108 -1.39 -8.29 -1.19
N GLU A 109 -1.40 -8.87 -0.01
CA GLU A 109 -2.35 -8.55 1.04
C GLU A 109 -1.59 -8.05 2.27
N PHE A 110 -2.12 -7.00 2.89
CA PHE A 110 -1.67 -6.49 4.17
C PHE A 110 -2.88 -6.37 5.09
N ILE A 111 -2.78 -6.89 6.31
CA ILE A 111 -3.85 -6.87 7.30
C ILE A 111 -3.34 -6.15 8.53
N TYR A 112 -4.10 -5.18 9.00
CA TYR A 112 -3.79 -4.39 10.18
C TYR A 112 -4.96 -4.39 11.15
N ARG A 113 -4.69 -4.56 12.44
CA ARG A 113 -5.71 -4.46 13.49
C ARG A 113 -5.76 -3.02 13.99
N VAL A 114 -6.95 -2.45 14.03
CA VAL A 114 -7.18 -1.12 14.59
C VAL A 114 -7.86 -1.20 15.94
N GLU A 115 -7.41 -0.37 16.87
CA GLU A 115 -8.12 -0.15 18.12
C GLU A 115 -9.16 0.96 17.89
N LYS A 116 -10.45 0.60 18.01
CA LYS A 116 -11.49 1.61 18.15
C LYS A 116 -11.54 1.99 19.61
N GLU A 117 -11.34 3.27 19.94
CA GLU A 117 -11.69 3.76 21.27
C GLU A 117 -13.14 3.36 21.55
N LYS A 118 -13.36 2.64 22.65
CA LYS A 118 -14.71 2.36 23.13
C LYS A 118 -15.33 3.71 23.48
N SER A 119 -16.33 4.12 22.70
CA SER A 119 -17.20 5.25 23.06
C SER A 119 -17.83 5.07 24.43
#